data_AF-A0A1S7LGH7-F1
#
_entry.id   AF-A0A1S7LGH7-F1
#
_cell.length_a   1.000
_cell.length_b   1.000
_cell.length_c   1.000
_cell.angle_alpha   90.00
_cell.angle_beta   90.00
_cell.angle_gamma   90.00
#
_symmetry.space_group_name_H-M   'P 1'
#
loop_
_entity.id
_entity.type
_entity.pdbx_description
1 polymer ?
#
loop_
_entity_poly.entity_id
_entity_poly.type
_entity_poly.pdbx_seq_one_letter_code
_entity_poly.pdbx_strand_id
1 'polypeptide(L)'
;MRVSFNSHGVVRMSDRITGTVKWFNNDKGFGFITPDNGSKDVFAHFSAISSGSGFKSLDEGQKVEFSVEPGDKGPKAVNITSV
;
A
#
# COMPACT_ATOMS: atom_id res chain seq x y z
N MET A 1 -32.79 -2.76 13.47
CA MET A 1 -31.76 -1.71 13.30
C MET A 1 -30.60 -2.32 12.53
N ARG A 2 -30.42 -1.98 11.25
CA ARG A 2 -29.30 -2.48 10.41
C ARG A 2 -28.01 -1.85 10.90
N VAL A 3 -27.02 -2.66 11.24
CA VAL A 3 -25.70 -2.69 10.56
C VAL A 3 -24.92 -3.89 11.10
N SER A 4 -24.72 -4.89 10.25
CA SER A 4 -23.69 -5.90 10.45
C SER A 4 -22.34 -5.19 10.41
N PHE A 5 -21.71 -5.00 11.57
CA PHE A 5 -20.31 -4.57 11.59
C PHE A 5 -19.48 -5.76 11.14
N ASN A 6 -19.05 -5.67 9.89
CA ASN A 6 -18.11 -6.57 9.25
C ASN A 6 -16.91 -6.76 10.17
N SER A 7 -16.78 -7.96 10.74
CA SER A 7 -15.59 -8.43 11.44
C SER A 7 -14.46 -8.60 10.43
N HIS A 8 -13.68 -7.54 10.19
CA HIS A 8 -12.41 -7.64 9.49
C HIS A 8 -11.38 -6.80 10.24
N GLY A 9 -10.28 -7.44 10.67
CA GLY A 9 -9.15 -6.71 11.24
C GLY A 9 -8.34 -7.43 12.31
N VAL A 10 -8.24 -8.76 12.31
CA VAL A 10 -7.09 -9.41 12.99
C VAL A 10 -6.06 -9.80 11.94
N VAL A 11 -5.52 -8.80 11.24
CA VAL A 11 -4.28 -8.99 10.50
C VAL A 11 -3.14 -9.11 11.51
N ARG A 12 -2.81 -10.34 11.88
CA ARG A 12 -1.55 -10.67 12.54
C ARG A 12 -0.44 -10.55 11.49
N MET A 13 -0.14 -9.33 11.04
CA MET A 13 0.84 -9.06 9.97
C MET A 13 2.10 -8.48 10.60
N SER A 14 3.05 -9.37 10.84
CA SER A 14 4.42 -9.04 11.22
C SER A 14 5.03 -8.07 10.21
N ASP A 15 5.36 -6.85 10.64
CA ASP A 15 6.06 -5.78 9.90
C ASP A 15 5.38 -5.25 8.62
N ARG A 16 4.09 -4.95 8.69
CA ARG A 16 3.44 -4.10 7.69
C ARG A 16 3.23 -2.70 8.24
N ILE A 17 3.64 -1.72 7.46
CA ILE A 17 3.40 -0.31 7.75
C ILE A 17 2.18 0.18 6.96
N THR A 18 1.48 1.14 7.54
CA THR A 18 0.42 1.84 6.85
C THR A 18 0.94 3.14 6.25
N GLY A 19 0.32 3.56 5.18
CA GLY A 19 0.59 4.86 4.59
C GLY A 19 -0.56 5.31 3.71
N THR A 20 -0.42 6.53 3.25
CA THR A 20 -1.37 7.19 2.37
C THR A 20 -0.74 7.29 1.00
N VAL A 21 -1.46 6.83 -0.02
CA VAL A 21 -1.01 6.94 -1.41
C VAL A 21 -0.93 8.42 -1.75
N LYS A 22 0.29 8.91 -2.04
CA LYS A 22 0.49 10.31 -2.39
C LYS A 22 -0.01 10.57 -3.81
N TRP A 23 0.41 9.69 -4.71
CA TRP A 23 -0.05 9.61 -6.09
C TRP A 23 0.33 8.25 -6.65
N PHE A 24 -0.49 7.71 -7.54
CA PHE A 24 -0.18 6.48 -8.26
C PHE A 24 -0.53 6.66 -9.72
N ASN A 25 0.45 6.42 -10.59
CA ASN A 25 0.25 6.51 -12.02
C ASN A 25 -0.04 5.12 -12.58
N ASN A 26 -1.30 4.85 -12.84
CA ASN A 26 -1.77 3.58 -13.37
C ASN A 26 -1.27 3.27 -14.79
N ASP A 27 -1.15 4.28 -15.65
CA ASP A 27 -0.60 4.14 -17.00
C ASP A 27 0.88 3.75 -16.98
N LYS A 28 1.62 4.27 -16.00
CA LYS A 28 3.05 3.98 -15.85
C LYS A 28 3.35 2.78 -14.95
N GLY A 29 2.41 2.37 -14.10
CA GLY A 29 2.58 1.28 -13.14
C GLY A 29 3.51 1.60 -11.96
N PHE A 30 3.67 2.87 -11.61
CA PHE A 30 4.45 3.27 -10.43
C PHE A 30 3.78 4.43 -9.70
N GLY A 31 4.10 4.57 -8.42
CA GLY A 31 3.64 5.67 -7.59
C GLY A 31 4.50 5.84 -6.36
N PHE A 32 4.04 6.72 -5.48
CA PHE A 32 4.65 6.96 -4.19
C PHE A 32 3.61 6.88 -3.09
N ILE A 33 4.00 6.21 -2.02
CA ILE A 33 3.19 6.11 -0.82
C ILE A 33 3.95 6.85 0.29
N THR A 34 3.25 7.74 0.97
CA THR A 34 3.77 8.42 2.14
C THR A 34 3.42 7.57 3.36
N PRO A 35 4.41 6.91 4.00
CA PRO A 35 4.15 6.12 5.21
C PRO A 35 3.72 7.00 6.37
N ASP A 36 2.80 6.51 7.19
CA ASP A 36 2.32 7.22 8.39
C ASP A 36 3.42 7.31 9.47
N ASN A 37 4.42 6.42 9.38
CA ASN A 37 5.59 6.38 10.26
C ASN A 37 6.55 7.59 10.11
N GLY A 38 6.20 8.60 9.29
CA GLY A 38 7.02 9.79 9.06
C GLY A 38 8.34 9.51 8.33
N SER A 39 8.46 8.33 7.72
CA SER A 39 9.62 7.93 6.92
C SER A 39 9.60 8.60 5.54
N LYS A 40 10.72 8.49 4.80
CA LYS A 40 10.82 9.00 3.43
C LYS A 40 9.74 8.37 2.54
N ASP A 41 9.33 9.09 1.49
CA ASP A 41 8.38 8.58 0.50
C ASP A 41 8.88 7.24 -0.05
N VAL A 42 7.99 6.26 -0.07
CA VAL A 42 8.32 4.89 -0.43
C VAL A 42 7.89 4.65 -1.87
N PHE A 43 8.81 4.10 -2.65
CA PHE A 43 8.55 3.81 -4.06
C PHE A 43 7.61 2.61 -4.18
N ALA A 44 6.45 2.81 -4.81
CA ALA A 44 5.46 1.78 -5.06
C ALA A 44 5.50 1.34 -6.52
N HIS A 45 5.77 0.07 -6.77
CA HIS A 45 5.80 -0.51 -8.11
C HIS A 45 4.60 -1.45 -8.32
N PHE A 46 4.00 -1.47 -9.53
CA PHE A 46 2.88 -2.36 -9.81
C PHE A 46 3.22 -3.83 -9.54
N SER A 47 4.49 -4.25 -9.73
CA SER A 47 4.90 -5.61 -9.42
C SER A 47 4.76 -5.99 -7.94
N ALA A 48 4.83 -5.00 -7.04
CA ALA A 48 4.73 -5.18 -5.60
C ALA A 48 3.29 -5.12 -5.06
N ILE A 49 2.33 -4.66 -5.87
CA ILE A 49 0.92 -4.63 -5.50
C ILE A 49 0.38 -6.06 -5.58
N SER A 50 -0.13 -6.54 -4.44
CA SER A 50 -0.66 -7.90 -4.29
C SER A 50 -2.19 -7.99 -4.34
N SER A 51 -2.90 -6.86 -4.50
CA SER A 51 -4.35 -6.89 -4.78
C SER A 51 -4.61 -7.67 -6.09
N GLY A 52 -5.39 -8.75 -5.96
CA GLY A 52 -5.46 -9.87 -6.90
C GLY A 52 -5.99 -9.54 -8.30
N SER A 53 -5.70 -10.47 -9.22
CA SER A 53 -6.24 -10.65 -10.59
C SER A 53 -7.13 -9.52 -11.14
N GLY A 54 -6.53 -8.38 -11.51
CA GLY A 54 -7.21 -7.36 -12.30
C GLY A 54 -6.87 -5.96 -11.82
N PHE A 55 -6.03 -5.28 -12.60
CA PHE A 55 -5.63 -3.88 -12.43
C PHE A 55 -5.07 -3.51 -11.04
N LYS A 56 -3.73 -3.54 -10.98
CA LYS A 56 -2.94 -3.16 -9.82
C LYS A 56 -2.90 -1.63 -9.70
N SER A 57 -3.99 -1.05 -9.21
CA SER A 57 -4.25 0.38 -9.11
C SER A 57 -4.35 0.80 -7.65
N LEU A 58 -3.93 2.02 -7.34
CA LEU A 58 -4.11 2.65 -6.03
C LEU A 58 -4.77 4.02 -6.25
N ASP A 59 -5.74 4.37 -5.41
CA ASP A 59 -6.39 5.68 -5.45
C ASP A 59 -5.61 6.72 -4.64
N GLU A 60 -5.54 7.95 -5.13
CA GLU A 60 -4.79 9.03 -4.49
C GLU A 60 -5.47 9.44 -3.17
N GLY A 61 -4.73 9.43 -2.05
CA GLY A 61 -5.28 9.67 -0.73
C GLY A 61 -5.86 8.43 -0.05
N GLN A 62 -5.86 7.27 -0.71
CA GLN A 62 -6.31 6.01 -0.11
C GLN A 62 -5.30 5.51 0.94
N LYS A 63 -5.80 4.96 2.04
CA LYS A 63 -4.99 4.23 3.01
C LYS A 63 -4.64 2.85 2.45
N VAL A 64 -3.36 2.53 2.53
CA VAL A 64 -2.81 1.25 2.10
C VAL A 64 -1.85 0.73 3.16
N GLU A 65 -1.75 -0.57 3.21
CA GLU A 65 -0.81 -1.29 4.04
C GLU A 65 0.22 -1.98 3.16
N PHE A 66 1.50 -1.82 3.49
CA PHE A 66 2.62 -2.32 2.72
C PHE A 66 3.83 -2.54 3.63
N SER A 67 4.81 -3.30 3.20
CA SER A 67 6.10 -3.39 3.90
C SER A 67 7.14 -2.56 3.17
N VAL A 68 8.05 -1.94 3.91
CA VAL A 68 9.19 -1.21 3.33
C VAL A 68 10.40 -2.10 3.38
N GLU A 69 10.96 -2.38 2.21
CA GLU A 69 12.26 -3.04 2.14
C GLU A 69 13.33 -2.08 1.62
N PRO A 70 14.55 -2.12 2.19
CA PRO A 70 15.69 -1.47 1.58
C PRO A 70 15.97 -2.13 0.21
N GLY A 71 16.27 -1.31 -0.79
CA GLY A 71 16.71 -1.77 -2.12
C GLY A 71 17.85 -0.91 -2.64
N ASP A 72 18.52 -1.36 -3.70
CA ASP A 72 19.65 -0.66 -4.34
C ASP A 72 19.38 0.81 -4.69
N LYS A 73 18.12 1.16 -4.97
CA LYS A 73 17.71 2.52 -5.35
C LYS A 73 16.96 3.29 -4.25
N GLY A 74 16.89 2.73 -3.04
CA GLY A 74 16.14 3.30 -1.91
C GLY A 74 15.00 2.41 -1.41
N PRO A 75 14.23 2.89 -0.42
CA PRO A 75 13.13 2.16 0.18
C PRO A 75 12.01 1.90 -0.85
N LYS A 76 11.65 0.62 -1.02
CA LYS A 76 10.57 0.17 -1.91
C LYS A 76 9.43 -0.43 -1.11
N ALA A 77 8.21 -0.20 -1.56
CA ALA A 77 7.01 -0.80 -1.00
C ALA A 77 6.82 -2.18 -1.62
N VAL A 78 6.60 -3.18 -0.77
CA VAL A 78 6.31 -4.57 -1.15
C VAL A 78 5.02 -5.04 -0.49
N ASN A 79 4.34 -6.00 -1.09
CA ASN A 79 3.07 -6.56 -0.58
C ASN A 79 2.01 -5.49 -0.30
N ILE A 80 1.83 -4.55 -1.25
CA ILE A 80 0.86 -3.47 -1.06
C ILE A 80 -0.56 -4.02 -1.13
N THR A 81 -1.34 -3.73 -0.09
CA THR A 81 -2.74 -4.08 0.12
C THR A 81 -3.54 -2.80 0.43
N SER A 82 -4.67 -2.62 -0.24
CA SER A 82 -5.66 -1.61 0.16
C SER A 82 -6.36 -2.03 1.45
N VAL A 83 -6.41 -1.15 2.45
CA VAL A 83 -7.13 -1.37 3.73
C VAL A 83 -8.44 -0.62 3.78
#